data_AF-A0A1F6YR36-F1
#
_entry.id   AF-A0A1F6YR36-F1
#
_cell.length_a   1.000
_cell.length_b   1.000
_cell.length_c   1.000
_cell.angle_alpha   90.00
_cell.angle_beta   90.00
_cell.angle_gamma   90.00
#
_symmetry.space_group_name_H-M   'P 1'
#
loop_
_entity.id
_entity.type
_entity.pdbx_description
1 polymer ?
#
loop_
_entity_poly.entity_id
_entity_poly.type
_entity_poly.pdbx_seq_one_letter_code
_entity_poly.pdbx_strand_id
1 'polypeptide(L)'
;MGGKNMVGVMVVVEDGEVEKSEYKKFKIRTQDNANDTGALKEVLERRFAHTEWTYPDLIVVDGSVAQINVVKKILANSKLNIPIVSVVKDEHHKARAIMGDKAFGLKYKKEILLANSEAHRFAIAYHKNMRNRNFLK
;
A
#
# COMPACT_ATOMS: atom_id res chain seq x y z
N MET A 1 -9.46 -22.72 -11.89
CA MET A 1 -8.93 -23.35 -10.65
C MET A 1 -8.47 -22.24 -9.71
N GLY A 2 -9.34 -21.87 -8.78
CA GLY A 2 -9.13 -20.77 -7.83
C GLY A 2 -8.13 -21.19 -6.75
N GLY A 3 -7.06 -20.39 -6.61
CA GLY A 3 -5.97 -20.70 -5.70
C GLY A 3 -5.21 -19.45 -5.26
N LYS A 4 -5.77 -18.77 -4.24
CA LYS A 4 -5.08 -18.29 -3.04
C LYS A 4 -3.66 -17.73 -3.21
N ASN A 5 -3.47 -16.65 -3.97
CA ASN A 5 -2.20 -15.91 -3.94
C ASN A 5 -2.45 -14.39 -4.00
N MET A 6 -3.19 -13.87 -3.01
CA MET A 6 -3.25 -12.42 -2.81
C MET A 6 -1.90 -11.92 -2.31
N VAL A 7 -1.43 -10.82 -2.87
CA VAL A 7 -0.15 -10.21 -2.51
C VAL A 7 -0.33 -8.72 -2.31
N GLY A 8 0.05 -8.25 -1.13
CA GLY A 8 0.23 -6.82 -0.86
C GLY A 8 1.59 -6.37 -1.36
N VAL A 9 1.66 -5.19 -1.96
CA VAL A 9 2.93 -4.56 -2.34
C VAL A 9 3.12 -3.28 -1.55
N MET A 10 4.37 -2.96 -1.28
CA MET A 10 4.78 -1.73 -0.63
C MET A 10 5.96 -1.15 -1.40
N VAL A 11 5.87 0.14 -1.69
CA VAL A 11 6.91 0.92 -2.35
C VAL A 11 7.33 2.05 -1.42
N VAL A 12 8.53 2.58 -1.63
CA VAL A 12 9.07 3.68 -0.85
C VAL A 12 9.43 4.81 -1.81
N VAL A 13 9.13 6.03 -1.37
CA VAL A 13 9.57 7.27 -2.02
C VAL A 13 10.38 8.04 -0.99
N GLU A 14 11.59 8.43 -1.35
CA GLU A 14 12.52 9.19 -0.53
C GLU A 14 13.05 10.36 -1.36
N ASP A 15 13.06 11.56 -0.78
CA ASP A 15 13.48 12.80 -1.45
C ASP A 15 12.84 13.04 -2.85
N GLY A 16 11.60 12.57 -3.02
CA GLY A 16 10.83 12.72 -4.25
C GLY A 16 11.14 11.68 -5.33
N GLU A 17 12.00 10.71 -5.05
CA GLU A 17 12.36 9.61 -5.94
C GLU A 17 11.95 8.25 -5.40
N VAL A 18 11.79 7.27 -6.28
CA VAL A 18 11.39 5.93 -5.89
C VAL A 18 12.58 5.11 -5.38
N GLU A 19 12.52 4.62 -4.15
CA GLU A 19 13.57 3.78 -3.57
C GLU A 19 13.25 2.30 -3.75
N LYS A 20 13.72 1.74 -4.86
CA LYS A 20 13.40 0.36 -5.29
C LYS A 20 13.99 -0.71 -4.38
N SER A 21 15.11 -0.44 -3.71
CA SER A 21 15.73 -1.39 -2.79
C SER A 21 14.86 -1.64 -1.55
N GLU A 22 14.00 -0.68 -1.20
CA GLU A 22 13.08 -0.77 -0.08
C GLU A 22 11.70 -1.35 -0.42
N TYR A 23 11.50 -1.78 -1.66
CA TYR A 23 10.22 -2.38 -2.06
C TYR A 23 10.03 -3.72 -1.37
N LYS A 24 8.84 -3.94 -0.83
CA LYS A 24 8.48 -5.21 -0.19
C LYS A 24 7.24 -5.81 -0.84
N LYS A 25 7.16 -7.13 -0.81
CA LYS A 25 6.00 -7.92 -1.23
C LYS A 25 5.57 -8.81 -0.08
N PHE A 26 4.28 -8.83 0.19
CA PHE A 26 3.68 -9.59 1.26
C PHE A 26 2.73 -10.60 0.65
N LYS A 27 3.14 -11.87 0.61
CA LYS A 27 2.18 -12.95 0.36
C LYS A 27 1.20 -12.97 1.53
N ILE A 28 -0.07 -12.73 1.24
CA ILE A 28 -1.14 -12.71 2.23
C ILE A 28 -1.53 -14.15 2.56
N ARG A 29 -1.58 -14.47 3.85
CA ARG A 29 -1.78 -15.85 4.33
C ARG A 29 -3.10 -16.03 5.04
N THR A 30 -3.64 -14.98 5.64
CA THR A 30 -4.80 -15.05 6.53
C THR A 30 -6.14 -14.82 5.85
N GLN A 31 -6.12 -14.45 4.57
CA GLN A 31 -7.32 -14.06 3.83
C GLN A 31 -7.61 -15.09 2.74
N ASP A 32 -8.78 -15.74 2.83
CA ASP A 32 -9.23 -16.74 1.87
C ASP A 32 -10.03 -16.16 0.70
N ASN A 33 -10.56 -14.93 0.85
CA ASN A 33 -11.36 -14.20 -0.13
C ASN A 33 -10.77 -12.81 -0.43
N ALA A 34 -11.33 -12.10 -1.43
CA ALA A 34 -10.96 -10.73 -1.81
C ALA A 34 -11.32 -9.70 -0.71
N ASN A 35 -10.62 -9.77 0.42
CA ASN A 35 -10.75 -8.85 1.53
C ASN A 35 -9.53 -7.93 1.58
N ASP A 36 -9.60 -6.82 0.82
CA ASP A 36 -8.51 -5.84 0.73
C ASP A 36 -8.17 -5.21 2.08
N THR A 37 -9.18 -4.99 2.94
CA THR A 37 -8.96 -4.43 4.28
C THR A 37 -8.25 -5.39 5.21
N GLY A 38 -8.58 -6.68 5.16
CA GLY A 38 -7.87 -7.74 5.89
C GLY A 38 -6.45 -7.94 5.38
N ALA A 39 -6.25 -7.86 4.07
CA ALA A 39 -4.93 -7.92 3.44
C ALA A 39 -4.04 -6.76 3.90
N LEU A 40 -4.57 -5.54 3.84
CA LEU A 40 -3.87 -4.32 4.28
C LEU A 40 -3.50 -4.41 5.77
N LYS A 41 -4.41 -4.95 6.60
CA LYS A 41 -4.14 -5.19 8.00
C LYS A 41 -2.93 -6.11 8.20
N GLU A 42 -2.90 -7.27 7.54
CA GLU A 42 -1.79 -8.22 7.65
C GLU A 42 -0.46 -7.59 7.18
N VAL A 43 -0.48 -6.81 6.09
CA VAL A 43 0.71 -6.10 5.59
C VAL A 43 1.27 -5.14 6.63
N LEU A 44 0.42 -4.30 7.20
CA LEU A 44 0.84 -3.27 8.15
C LEU A 44 1.30 -3.86 9.48
N GLU A 45 0.58 -4.85 10.01
CA GLU A 45 0.99 -5.55 11.24
C GLU A 45 2.37 -6.19 11.06
N ARG A 46 2.63 -6.82 9.89
CA ARG A 46 3.94 -7.40 9.59
C ARG A 46 5.00 -6.33 9.37
N ARG A 47 4.71 -5.24 8.65
CA ARG A 47 5.63 -4.11 8.47
C ARG A 47 6.09 -3.57 9.82
N PHE A 48 5.16 -3.28 10.72
CA PHE A 48 5.50 -2.66 12.00
C PHE A 48 6.09 -3.63 13.03
N ALA A 49 6.04 -4.95 12.77
CA ALA A 49 6.79 -5.94 13.54
C ALA A 49 8.29 -5.94 13.20
N HIS A 50 8.68 -5.40 12.03
CA HIS A 50 10.07 -5.23 11.64
C HIS A 50 10.62 -3.91 12.22
N THR A 51 11.18 -3.97 13.42
CA THR A 51 11.75 -2.81 14.12
C THR A 51 13.01 -2.27 13.45
N GLU A 52 13.65 -3.08 12.60
CA GLU A 52 14.82 -2.69 11.81
C GLU A 52 14.46 -1.85 10.58
N TRP A 53 13.17 -1.73 10.24
CA TRP A 53 12.73 -0.89 9.14
C TRP A 53 12.42 0.51 9.60
N THR A 54 12.96 1.49 8.89
CA THR A 54 12.70 2.91 9.15
C THR A 54 11.21 3.21 9.07
N TYR A 55 10.70 3.90 10.09
CA TYR A 55 9.33 4.39 10.09
C TYR A 55 9.17 5.47 9.01
N PRO A 56 8.07 5.44 8.24
CA PRO A 56 7.81 6.46 7.25
C PRO A 56 7.29 7.74 7.90
N ASP A 57 7.61 8.89 7.32
CA ASP A 57 7.02 10.17 7.72
C ASP A 57 5.55 10.32 7.29
N LEU A 58 5.12 9.53 6.29
CA LEU A 58 3.77 9.56 5.74
C LEU A 58 3.40 8.18 5.18
N ILE A 59 2.19 7.71 5.49
CA ILE A 59 1.63 6.50 4.87
C ILE A 59 0.63 6.90 3.80
N VAL A 60 0.85 6.40 2.58
CA VAL A 60 -0.06 6.54 1.45
C VAL A 60 -0.76 5.21 1.21
N VAL A 61 -2.10 5.24 1.21
CA VAL A 61 -2.91 4.07 0.84
C VAL A 61 -3.66 4.30 -0.47
N ASP A 62 -3.85 3.23 -1.24
CA ASP A 62 -4.61 3.23 -2.48
C ASP A 62 -6.04 2.75 -2.21
N GLY A 63 -6.92 3.63 -1.71
CA GLY A 63 -8.34 3.28 -1.61
C GLY A 63 -9.22 4.07 -0.66
N SER A 64 -10.29 3.42 -0.20
CA SER A 64 -11.43 4.08 0.43
C SER A 64 -11.21 4.44 1.90
N VAL A 65 -12.18 5.14 2.50
CA VAL A 65 -12.23 5.46 3.93
C VAL A 65 -12.07 4.20 4.82
N ALA A 66 -12.54 3.04 4.36
CA ALA A 66 -12.41 1.79 5.09
C ALA A 66 -10.94 1.41 5.32
N GLN A 67 -10.08 1.57 4.31
CA GLN A 67 -8.65 1.28 4.42
C GLN A 67 -7.95 2.26 5.37
N ILE A 68 -8.27 3.56 5.27
CA ILE A 68 -7.74 4.58 6.19
C ILE A 68 -8.04 4.20 7.65
N ASN A 69 -9.28 3.78 7.93
CA ASN A 69 -9.69 3.40 9.28
C ASN A 69 -8.93 2.18 9.81
N VAL A 70 -8.63 1.21 8.94
CA VAL A 70 -7.77 0.07 9.30
C VAL A 70 -6.36 0.54 9.67
N VAL A 71 -5.74 1.39 8.85
CA VAL A 71 -4.40 1.92 9.14
C VAL A 71 -4.38 2.68 10.45
N LYS A 72 -5.35 3.57 10.68
CA LYS A 72 -5.50 4.32 11.94
C LYS A 72 -5.56 3.39 13.17
N LYS A 73 -6.35 2.31 13.08
CA LYS A 73 -6.48 1.35 14.18
C LYS A 73 -5.14 0.65 14.48
N ILE A 74 -4.39 0.28 13.43
CA ILE A 74 -3.09 -0.38 13.59
C ILE A 74 -2.07 0.57 14.20
N LEU A 75 -1.97 1.80 13.69
CA LEU A 75 -1.07 2.80 14.26
C LEU A 75 -1.37 3.08 15.73
N ALA A 76 -2.64 3.20 16.09
CA ALA A 76 -3.06 3.38 17.48
C ALA A 76 -2.63 2.21 18.38
N ASN A 77 -2.84 0.96 17.92
CA ASN A 77 -2.41 -0.23 18.65
C ASN A 77 -0.88 -0.31 18.80
N SER A 78 -0.14 0.11 17.77
CA SER A 78 1.32 0.18 17.77
C SER A 78 1.87 1.42 18.48
N LYS A 79 1.01 2.32 18.99
CA LYS A 79 1.37 3.61 19.61
C LYS A 79 2.22 4.51 18.68
N LEU A 80 1.98 4.43 17.38
CA LEU A 80 2.66 5.21 16.37
C LEU A 80 1.79 6.40 15.94
N ASN A 81 2.41 7.58 15.81
CA ASN A 81 1.73 8.78 15.33
C ASN A 81 2.27 9.18 13.95
N ILE A 82 1.87 8.41 12.93
CA ILE A 82 2.29 8.63 11.54
C ILE A 82 1.07 9.14 10.76
N PRO A 83 1.18 10.26 10.03
CA PRO A 83 0.08 10.78 9.23
C PRO A 83 -0.28 9.80 8.10
N ILE A 84 -1.56 9.78 7.73
CA ILE A 84 -2.08 8.90 6.69
C ILE A 84 -2.82 9.75 5.67
N VAL A 85 -2.55 9.46 4.40
CA VAL A 85 -3.31 9.97 3.26
C VAL A 85 -3.77 8.82 2.39
N SER A 86 -4.89 9.03 1.70
CA SER A 86 -5.37 8.11 0.68
C SER A 86 -5.56 8.82 -0.64
N VAL A 87 -5.18 8.16 -1.73
CA VAL A 87 -5.49 8.61 -3.08
C VAL A 87 -6.79 7.96 -3.53
N VAL A 88 -7.83 8.78 -3.73
CA VAL A 88 -9.12 8.33 -4.26
C VAL A 88 -9.10 8.45 -5.77
N LYS A 89 -9.44 7.36 -6.45
CA LYS A 89 -9.54 7.31 -7.91
C LYS A 89 -10.96 7.68 -8.37
N ASP A 90 -11.07 8.27 -9.56
CA ASP A 90 -12.34 8.41 -10.26
C ASP A 90 -12.75 7.09 -10.96
N GLU A 91 -13.90 7.10 -11.62
CA GLU A 91 -14.44 5.96 -12.38
C GLU A 91 -13.50 5.49 -13.52
N HIS A 92 -12.58 6.35 -13.96
CA HIS A 92 -11.57 6.07 -14.98
C HIS A 92 -10.21 5.67 -14.36
N HIS A 93 -10.18 5.31 -13.07
CA HIS A 93 -8.98 4.91 -12.33
C HIS A 93 -7.89 6.00 -12.22
N LYS A 94 -8.23 7.28 -12.44
CA LYS A 94 -7.29 8.41 -12.27
C LYS A 94 -7.41 9.01 -10.88
N ALA A 95 -6.30 9.46 -10.31
CA ALA A 95 -6.29 10.14 -9.00
C ALA A 95 -7.18 11.41 -9.05
N ARG A 96 -8.27 11.39 -8.29
CA ARG A 96 -9.28 12.46 -8.20
C ARG A 96 -9.06 13.37 -7.00
N ALA A 97 -8.74 12.78 -5.85
CA ALA A 97 -8.59 13.51 -4.60
C ALA A 97 -7.62 12.81 -3.65
N ILE A 98 -7.01 13.60 -2.75
CA ILE A 98 -6.27 13.09 -1.60
C ILE A 98 -7.14 13.31 -0.37
N MET A 99 -7.42 12.23 0.36
CA MET A 99 -8.13 12.24 1.65
C MET A 99 -7.17 11.99 2.80
N GLY A 100 -7.60 12.28 4.03
CA GLY A 100 -6.80 12.10 5.24
C GLY A 100 -6.22 13.42 5.74
N ASP A 101 -4.94 13.43 6.08
CA ASP A 101 -4.26 14.65 6.53
C ASP A 101 -4.11 15.66 5.39
N LYS A 102 -4.86 16.77 5.46
CA LYS A 102 -4.88 17.81 4.42
C LYS A 102 -3.56 18.55 4.30
N ALA A 103 -2.86 18.78 5.41
CA ALA A 103 -1.60 19.53 5.38
C ALA A 103 -0.52 18.73 4.66
N PHE A 104 -0.40 17.43 4.99
CA PHE A 104 0.51 16.53 4.29
C PHE A 104 0.06 16.27 2.85
N GLY A 105 -1.24 16.12 2.61
CA GLY A 105 -1.80 15.93 1.26
C GLY A 105 -1.50 17.08 0.30
N LEU A 106 -1.45 18.32 0.80
CA LEU A 106 -1.06 19.49 0.02
C LEU A 106 0.47 19.61 -0.12
N LYS A 107 1.19 19.42 0.99
CA LYS A 107 2.66 19.58 1.04
C LYS A 107 3.39 18.55 0.17
N TYR A 108 2.98 17.28 0.23
CA TYR A 108 3.65 16.15 -0.42
C TYR A 108 2.85 15.59 -1.60
N LYS A 109 2.07 16.44 -2.28
CA LYS A 109 1.14 16.01 -3.33
C LYS A 109 1.83 15.21 -4.44
N LYS A 110 3.04 15.60 -4.84
CA LYS A 110 3.76 14.95 -5.96
C LYS A 110 4.25 13.56 -5.57
N GLU A 111 4.81 13.45 -4.37
CA GLU A 111 5.35 12.24 -3.76
C GLU A 111 4.23 11.23 -3.51
N ILE A 112 3.07 11.69 -3.02
CA ILE A 112 1.88 10.88 -2.83
C ILE A 112 1.40 10.26 -4.14
N LEU A 113 1.32 11.06 -5.21
CA LEU A 113 0.89 10.59 -6.53
C LEU A 113 1.93 9.64 -7.16
N LEU A 114 3.23 9.94 -6.99
CA LEU A 114 4.32 9.08 -7.41
C LEU A 114 4.22 7.71 -6.72
N ALA A 115 4.16 7.69 -5.39
CA ALA A 115 4.01 6.47 -4.61
C ALA A 115 2.79 5.65 -5.01
N ASN A 116 1.64 6.29 -5.24
CA ASN A 116 0.42 5.61 -5.70
C ASN A 116 0.59 4.97 -7.09
N SER A 117 1.09 5.75 -8.06
CA SER A 117 1.32 5.25 -9.42
C SER A 117 2.33 4.09 -9.45
N GLU A 118 3.36 4.16 -8.61
CA GLU A 118 4.43 3.19 -8.56
C GLU A 118 4.00 1.90 -7.85
N ALA A 119 3.23 2.01 -6.77
CA ALA A 119 2.59 0.85 -6.13
C ALA A 119 1.69 0.11 -7.11
N HIS A 120 0.89 0.85 -7.89
CA HIS A 120 0.04 0.28 -8.92
C HIS A 120 0.84 -0.42 -10.03
N ARG A 121 1.89 0.23 -10.56
CA ARG A 121 2.82 -0.36 -11.54
C ARG A 121 3.44 -1.65 -11.02
N PHE A 122 3.91 -1.64 -9.77
CA PHE A 122 4.58 -2.76 -9.14
C PHE A 122 3.64 -3.95 -8.91
N ALA A 123 2.39 -3.68 -8.49
CA ALA A 123 1.35 -4.69 -8.35
C ALA A 123 1.03 -5.35 -9.72
N ILE A 124 0.83 -4.56 -10.77
CA ILE A 124 0.56 -5.07 -12.13
C ILE A 124 1.72 -5.96 -12.61
N ALA A 125 2.95 -5.49 -12.46
CA ALA A 125 4.14 -6.24 -12.86
C ALA A 125 4.23 -7.59 -12.14
N TYR A 126 3.92 -7.61 -10.84
CA TYR A 126 3.88 -8.84 -10.06
C TYR A 126 2.81 -9.82 -10.56
N HIS A 127 1.57 -9.36 -10.76
CA HIS A 127 0.49 -10.21 -11.25
C HIS A 127 0.75 -10.72 -12.68
N LYS A 128 1.38 -9.92 -13.56
CA LYS A 128 1.81 -10.37 -14.89
C LYS A 128 2.84 -11.49 -14.79
N ASN A 129 3.88 -11.32 -13.96
CA ASN A 129 4.93 -12.33 -13.79
C ASN A 129 4.39 -13.64 -13.20
N MET A 130 3.46 -13.56 -12.24
CA MET A 130 2.81 -14.75 -11.66
C MET A 130 2.00 -15.52 -12.71
N ARG A 131 1.25 -14.83 -13.58
CA ARG A 131 0.51 -15.47 -14.66
C ARG A 131 1.43 -16.19 -15.65
N ASN A 132 2.52 -15.54 -16.06
CA ASN A 132 3.48 -16.14 -16.98
C ASN A 132 4.17 -17.39 -16.39
N ARG A 133 4.51 -17.37 -15.09
CA ARG A 133 5.11 -18.53 -14.41
C ARG A 133 4.15 -19.71 -14.27
N ASN A 134 2.86 -19.45 -14.11
CA ASN A 134 1.85 -20.51 -14.07
C ASN A 134 1.52 -21.09 -15.46
N PHE A 135 1.83 -20.36 -16.53
CA PHE A 135 1.66 -20.83 -17.91
C PHE A 135 2.85 -21.67 -18.42
N LEU A 136 4.03 -21.50 -17.81
CA LEU A 136 5.25 -22.26 -18.13
C LEU A 136 5.44 -23.52 -17.26
N LYS A 137 4.42 -23.89 -16.48
CA LYS A 137 4.33 -25.14 -15.72
C LYS A 137 3.27 -26.01 -16.33
#